data_AF-A0A5P0YM37-F1
#
_entry.id   AF-A0A5P0YM37-F1
#
_cell.length_a   1.000
_cell.length_b   1.000
_cell.length_c   1.000
_cell.angle_alpha   90.00
_cell.angle_beta   90.00
_cell.angle_gamma   90.00
#
_symmetry.space_group_name_H-M   'P 1'
#
loop_
_entity.id
_entity.type
_entity.pdbx_description
1 polymer ?
#
loop_
_entity_poly.entity_id
_entity_poly.type
_entity_poly.pdbx_seq_one_letter_code
_entity_poly.pdbx_strand_id
1 'polypeptide(L)'
;MRKSSAILSIGAALGLVVGLGGSAQAGNTTVQGCKPGNVCFYTNNTNTPDWQTSGSSTPGYTYNYTNAKILNNGRKWVGADHIYYFGTYVGMDGKYGGALAGCLHHYEGGRVGDSGAWIDVNKLVAYRIASATYVNNHYWGGECEAGSTGLQYKPNGSTKWYRVS
;
A
#
# COMPACT_ATOMS: atom_id res chain seq x y z
N MET A 1 -9.50 -62.46 -10.56
CA MET A 1 -9.95 -61.24 -9.85
C MET A 1 -8.78 -60.61 -9.11
N ARG A 2 -8.34 -59.41 -9.50
CA ARG A 2 -8.03 -58.27 -8.61
C ARG A 2 -7.65 -57.09 -9.51
N LYS A 3 -8.34 -55.98 -9.24
CA LYS A 3 -8.41 -54.76 -10.05
C LYS A 3 -7.22 -53.85 -9.74
N SER A 4 -6.87 -53.06 -10.75
CA SER A 4 -5.91 -51.96 -10.79
C SER A 4 -6.06 -50.97 -9.63
N SER A 5 -4.95 -50.33 -9.24
CA SER A 5 -4.90 -48.91 -8.81
C SER A 5 -3.48 -48.37 -9.00
N ALA A 6 -3.33 -47.47 -9.98
CA ALA A 6 -2.17 -46.60 -10.15
C ALA A 6 -2.33 -45.40 -9.20
N ILE A 7 -1.26 -45.01 -8.51
CA ILE A 7 -1.21 -43.77 -7.71
C ILE A 7 -0.23 -42.84 -8.41
N LEU A 8 -0.77 -41.77 -9.00
CA LEU A 8 -0.01 -40.66 -9.57
C LEU A 8 0.19 -39.62 -8.45
N SER A 9 1.38 -39.54 -7.87
CA SER A 9 1.72 -38.49 -6.89
C SER A 9 2.33 -37.30 -7.63
N ILE A 10 1.51 -36.30 -7.92
CA ILE A 10 1.96 -34.96 -8.34
C ILE A 10 2.32 -34.20 -7.05
N GLY A 11 3.60 -34.20 -6.69
CA GLY A 11 4.15 -33.35 -5.64
C GLY A 11 4.69 -32.06 -6.26
N ALA A 12 3.94 -30.96 -6.12
CA ALA A 12 4.30 -29.64 -6.62
C ALA A 12 5.57 -29.12 -5.94
N ALA A 13 6.56 -28.73 -6.74
CA ALA A 13 7.72 -27.98 -6.28
C ALA A 13 7.29 -26.56 -5.90
N LEU A 14 7.28 -26.24 -4.60
CA LEU A 14 7.28 -24.84 -4.15
C LEU A 14 8.67 -24.26 -4.36
N GLY A 15 8.86 -23.60 -5.49
CA GLY A 15 10.00 -22.71 -5.72
C GLY A 15 9.89 -21.51 -4.78
N LEU A 16 10.75 -21.48 -3.76
CA LEU A 16 10.97 -20.30 -2.92
C LEU A 16 11.67 -19.24 -3.78
N VAL A 17 10.91 -18.32 -4.37
CA VAL A 17 11.48 -17.11 -4.98
C VAL A 17 11.91 -16.19 -3.84
N VAL A 18 13.17 -16.31 -3.43
CA VAL A 18 13.83 -15.28 -2.64
C VAL A 18 14.06 -14.11 -3.59
N GLY A 19 13.10 -13.19 -3.63
CA GLY A 19 13.24 -11.92 -4.34
C GLY A 19 14.40 -11.15 -3.72
N LEU A 20 15.56 -11.20 -4.38
CA LEU A 20 16.65 -10.27 -4.15
C LEU A 20 16.09 -8.87 -4.39
N GLY A 21 15.84 -8.14 -3.31
CA GLY A 21 15.45 -6.74 -3.35
C GLY A 21 16.55 -5.94 -4.03
N GLY A 22 16.43 -5.74 -5.34
CA GLY A 22 17.24 -4.74 -6.00
C GLY A 22 16.71 -3.35 -5.66
N SER A 23 17.63 -2.41 -5.64
CA SER A 23 17.33 -1.00 -5.46
C SER A 23 16.50 -0.52 -6.66
N ALA A 24 15.23 -0.19 -6.42
CA ALA A 24 14.38 0.45 -7.42
C ALA A 24 15.11 1.68 -8.04
N GLN A 25 14.89 1.98 -9.34
CA GLN A 25 15.48 3.12 -10.10
C GLN A 25 14.54 4.30 -10.46
N ALA A 26 15.01 5.53 -10.21
CA ALA A 26 14.28 6.82 -10.05
C ALA A 26 13.22 7.14 -11.10
N GLY A 27 12.06 7.69 -10.70
CA GLY A 27 11.50 8.79 -11.50
C GLY A 27 12.51 9.95 -11.50
N ASN A 28 12.55 10.84 -12.49
CA ASN A 28 13.59 11.88 -12.57
C ASN A 28 13.15 13.25 -12.02
N THR A 29 11.94 13.37 -11.49
CA THR A 29 11.36 14.67 -11.11
C THR A 29 10.78 14.66 -9.70
N THR A 30 10.95 15.77 -9.00
CA THR A 30 10.31 16.03 -7.72
C THR A 30 8.85 16.39 -7.93
N VAL A 31 7.93 15.70 -7.25
CA VAL A 31 6.48 15.90 -7.37
C VAL A 31 5.93 16.30 -6.01
N GLN A 32 5.32 17.49 -5.90
CA GLN A 32 4.82 18.02 -4.62
C GLN A 32 5.85 17.86 -3.47
N GLY A 33 7.09 18.28 -3.70
CA GLY A 33 8.18 18.16 -2.72
C GLY A 33 8.66 16.74 -2.43
N CYS A 34 8.04 15.72 -3.03
CA CYS A 34 8.48 14.34 -2.93
C CYS A 34 9.65 14.09 -3.85
N LYS A 35 10.81 13.73 -3.29
CA LYS A 35 12.00 13.50 -4.09
C LYS A 35 11.82 12.28 -5.00
N PRO A 36 12.40 12.31 -6.19
CA PRO A 36 12.39 11.18 -7.07
C PRO A 36 12.95 9.92 -6.42
N GLY A 37 12.15 8.86 -6.44
CA GLY A 37 12.42 7.57 -5.84
C GLY A 37 12.00 7.37 -4.40
N ASN A 38 11.18 8.27 -3.88
CA ASN A 38 10.64 8.15 -2.53
C ASN A 38 9.13 7.89 -2.52
N VAL A 39 8.70 7.26 -1.44
CA VAL A 39 7.33 7.32 -0.94
C VAL A 39 7.24 8.53 -0.03
N CYS A 40 6.17 9.31 -0.17
CA CYS A 40 5.99 10.54 0.58
C CYS A 40 4.66 10.58 1.30
N PHE A 41 4.71 11.06 2.53
CA PHE A 41 3.61 11.13 3.46
C PHE A 41 3.38 12.59 3.81
N TYR A 42 2.14 13.02 3.63
CA TYR A 42 1.71 14.39 3.84
C TYR A 42 0.61 14.39 4.88
N THR A 43 0.80 15.15 5.93
CA THR A 43 -0.22 15.58 6.88
C THR A 43 -0.81 16.90 6.37
N ASN A 44 -2.11 17.12 6.60
CA ASN A 44 -2.78 18.41 6.34
C ASN A 44 -2.71 18.97 4.90
N ASN A 45 -2.70 18.11 3.87
CA ASN A 45 -2.83 18.52 2.45
C ASN A 45 -1.78 19.56 1.97
N THR A 46 -0.56 19.51 2.50
CA THR A 46 0.54 20.35 2.04
C THR A 46 1.14 19.86 0.71
N ASN A 47 1.90 20.73 0.04
CA ASN A 47 2.73 20.40 -1.12
C ASN A 47 4.17 20.03 -0.73
N THR A 48 4.43 19.85 0.57
CA THR A 48 5.73 19.48 1.12
C THR A 48 5.50 18.28 2.02
N PRO A 49 6.13 17.12 1.75
CA PRO A 49 5.90 15.95 2.57
C PRO A 49 6.48 16.19 3.97
N ASP A 50 5.71 15.86 5.00
CA ASP A 50 6.22 15.81 6.37
C ASP A 50 7.29 14.72 6.51
N TRP A 51 7.14 13.65 5.73
CA TRP A 51 8.09 12.56 5.70
C TRP A 51 8.20 11.91 4.33
N GLN A 52 9.40 11.44 4.00
CA GLN A 52 9.65 10.71 2.76
C GLN A 52 10.78 9.71 2.94
N THR A 53 10.69 8.57 2.24
CA THR A 53 11.69 7.50 2.31
C THR A 53 11.85 6.80 0.96
N SER A 54 13.07 6.36 0.66
CA SER A 54 13.38 5.53 -0.50
C SER A 54 13.20 4.03 -0.25
N GLY A 55 13.08 3.61 1.02
CA GLY A 55 12.97 2.21 1.42
C GLY A 55 11.61 1.84 2.01
N SER A 56 11.39 0.54 2.22
CA SER A 56 10.28 0.05 3.05
C SER A 56 10.41 0.60 4.48
N SER A 57 9.28 0.81 5.15
CA SER A 57 9.33 1.07 6.59
C SER A 57 9.69 -0.21 7.33
N THR A 58 10.51 -0.08 8.37
CA THR A 58 10.94 -1.23 9.17
C THR A 58 9.72 -1.79 9.92
N PRO A 59 9.44 -3.11 9.86
CA PRO A 59 8.40 -3.72 10.67
C PRO A 59 8.57 -3.34 12.15
N GLY A 60 7.56 -2.71 12.73
CA GLY A 60 7.58 -2.25 14.13
C GLY A 60 7.69 -0.73 14.31
N TYR A 61 8.05 0.03 13.27
CA TYR A 61 7.93 1.48 13.30
C TYR A 61 6.50 1.88 12.96
N THR A 62 5.67 2.12 13.98
CA THR A 62 4.33 2.67 13.77
C THR A 62 4.45 4.16 13.51
N TYR A 63 4.20 4.57 12.27
CA TYR A 63 4.03 5.98 11.98
C TYR A 63 2.57 6.37 12.22
N ASN A 64 2.33 7.08 13.32
CA ASN A 64 1.01 7.63 13.61
C ASN A 64 0.79 8.92 12.80
N TYR A 65 0.74 8.80 11.47
CA TYR A 65 0.35 9.90 10.61
C TYR A 65 -1.17 10.01 10.63
N THR A 66 -1.67 10.77 11.60
CA THR A 66 -3.06 11.21 11.59
C THR A 66 -3.26 12.01 10.31
N ASN A 67 -4.18 11.54 9.46
CA ASN A 67 -4.59 12.23 8.25
C ASN A 67 -3.55 12.28 7.11
N ALA A 68 -3.06 11.11 6.69
CA ALA A 68 -2.05 11.03 5.63
C ALA A 68 -2.64 11.04 4.20
N LYS A 69 -2.05 11.87 3.33
CA LYS A 69 -1.98 11.59 1.90
C LYS A 69 -0.65 10.88 1.62
N ILE A 70 -0.67 9.84 0.80
CA ILE A 70 0.51 9.07 0.41
C ILE A 70 0.72 9.27 -1.09
N LEU A 71 1.96 9.56 -1.49
CA LEU A 71 2.41 9.56 -2.88
C LEU A 71 3.49 8.50 -3.07
N ASN A 72 3.34 7.68 -4.10
CA ASN A 72 4.43 6.90 -4.64
C ASN A 72 5.12 7.70 -5.77
N ASN A 73 6.09 8.55 -5.42
CA ASN A 73 7.03 9.14 -6.39
C ASN A 73 8.26 8.24 -6.55
N GLY A 74 8.02 6.95 -6.44
CA GLY A 74 9.00 5.91 -6.59
C GLY A 74 9.54 5.82 -8.00
N ARG A 75 10.01 4.62 -8.27
CA ARG A 75 11.03 4.32 -9.23
C ARG A 75 10.44 3.26 -10.16
N LYS A 76 10.17 3.57 -11.44
CA LYS A 76 9.59 2.58 -12.36
C LYS A 76 10.59 1.46 -12.57
N TRP A 77 10.29 0.33 -11.97
CA TRP A 77 11.08 -0.88 -12.04
C TRP A 77 10.11 -2.03 -12.30
N VAL A 78 10.36 -2.78 -13.37
CA VAL A 78 9.42 -3.81 -13.85
C VAL A 78 9.19 -4.84 -12.74
N GLY A 79 7.94 -4.92 -12.26
CA GLY A 79 7.54 -5.81 -11.19
C GLY A 79 8.00 -5.40 -9.78
N ALA A 80 8.37 -4.13 -9.55
CA ALA A 80 8.81 -3.63 -8.24
C ALA A 80 8.56 -2.11 -8.02
N ASP A 81 7.68 -1.50 -8.79
CA ASP A 81 7.35 -0.07 -8.75
C ASP A 81 6.12 0.27 -7.90
N HIS A 82 5.57 -0.74 -7.23
CA HIS A 82 4.36 -0.61 -6.43
C HIS A 82 4.66 -0.52 -4.95
N ILE A 83 3.89 0.32 -4.26
CA ILE A 83 3.93 0.48 -2.81
C ILE A 83 2.71 -0.18 -2.21
N TYR A 84 2.93 -1.12 -1.31
CA TYR A 84 1.87 -1.61 -0.44
C TYR A 84 1.93 -0.85 0.87
N TYR A 85 0.79 -0.35 1.33
CA TYR A 85 0.68 0.30 2.62
C TYR A 85 -0.38 -0.39 3.48
N PHE A 86 -0.16 -0.34 4.79
CA PHE A 86 -1.03 -0.95 5.79
C PHE A 86 -1.15 -0.02 6.98
N GLY A 87 -2.31 -0.06 7.59
CA GLY A 87 -2.55 0.74 8.77
C GLY A 87 -3.79 0.38 9.52
N THR A 88 -4.20 1.30 10.37
CA THR A 88 -5.34 1.15 11.26
C THR A 88 -6.18 2.42 11.25
N TYR A 89 -7.42 2.31 11.68
CA TYR A 89 -8.28 3.46 11.87
C TYR A 89 -9.08 3.36 13.16
N VAL A 90 -9.46 4.51 13.69
CA VAL A 90 -10.35 4.65 14.85
C VAL A 90 -11.74 4.92 14.32
N GLY A 91 -12.73 4.15 14.80
CA GLY A 91 -14.13 4.32 14.44
C GLY A 91 -14.70 5.67 14.92
N MET A 92 -15.90 5.99 14.47
CA MET A 92 -16.60 7.21 14.92
C MET A 92 -16.93 7.20 16.42
N ASP A 93 -16.95 6.02 17.04
CA ASP A 93 -17.14 5.82 18.48
C ASP A 93 -15.86 6.03 19.30
N GLY A 94 -14.75 6.42 18.66
CA GLY A 94 -13.45 6.63 19.30
C GLY A 94 -12.70 5.33 19.63
N LYS A 95 -13.22 4.16 19.23
CA LYS A 95 -12.57 2.86 19.47
C LYS A 95 -11.81 2.37 18.25
N TYR A 96 -11.04 1.31 18.41
CA TYR A 96 -10.38 0.65 17.28
C TYR A 96 -11.43 0.23 16.23
N GLY A 97 -11.37 0.88 15.07
CA GLY A 97 -12.33 0.74 13.99
C GLY A 97 -11.98 -0.39 13.03
N GLY A 98 -10.69 -0.70 12.87
CA GLY A 98 -10.22 -1.79 12.02
C GLY A 98 -8.88 -1.52 11.35
N ALA A 99 -8.64 -2.22 10.25
CA ALA A 99 -7.44 -2.09 9.43
C ALA A 99 -7.72 -1.32 8.14
N LEU A 100 -6.70 -0.65 7.60
CA LEU A 100 -6.70 -0.10 6.25
C LEU A 100 -5.50 -0.63 5.48
N ALA A 101 -5.63 -0.71 4.16
CA ALA A 101 -4.55 -1.13 3.29
C ALA A 101 -4.76 -0.60 1.87
N GLY A 102 -3.76 -0.79 1.04
CA GLY A 102 -3.87 -0.57 -0.39
C GLY A 102 -2.53 -0.71 -1.09
N CYS A 103 -2.59 -0.59 -2.41
CA CYS A 103 -1.44 -0.64 -3.29
C CYS A 103 -1.43 0.60 -4.19
N LEU A 104 -0.26 1.24 -4.30
CA LEU A 104 -0.03 2.43 -5.10
C LEU A 104 0.96 2.17 -6.22
N HIS A 105 0.60 2.60 -7.42
CA HIS A 105 1.45 2.58 -8.61
C HIS A 105 2.48 3.71 -8.55
N HIS A 106 3.57 3.57 -9.29
CA HIS A 106 4.51 4.66 -9.49
C HIS A 106 3.84 5.84 -10.23
N TYR A 107 4.19 7.07 -9.86
CA TYR A 107 3.74 8.28 -10.56
C TYR A 107 4.41 8.45 -11.95
N GLU A 108 3.63 8.29 -13.03
CA GLU A 108 4.12 8.36 -14.43
C GLU A 108 4.09 9.76 -15.09
N GLY A 109 3.86 10.84 -14.32
CA GLY A 109 4.06 12.21 -14.84
C GLY A 109 2.93 12.79 -15.71
N GLY A 110 1.77 12.14 -15.81
CA GLY A 110 0.66 12.59 -16.65
C GLY A 110 -0.19 13.66 -15.99
N ARG A 111 -0.68 13.42 -14.77
CA ARG A 111 -1.50 14.34 -13.94
C ARG A 111 -1.37 14.03 -12.46
N VAL A 112 -1.43 15.06 -11.60
CA VAL A 112 -1.68 14.86 -10.16
C VAL A 112 -3.03 14.14 -10.03
N GLY A 113 -3.02 12.91 -9.52
CA GLY A 113 -4.19 12.04 -9.48
C GLY A 113 -4.23 10.93 -10.54
N ASP A 114 -3.15 10.69 -11.30
CA ASP A 114 -2.99 9.46 -12.08
C ASP A 114 -3.32 8.25 -11.18
N SER A 115 -4.34 7.51 -11.58
CA SER A 115 -5.08 6.59 -10.72
C SER A 115 -4.13 5.57 -10.11
N GLY A 116 -4.01 5.59 -8.78
CA GLY A 116 -3.17 4.65 -8.05
C GLY A 116 -1.82 5.22 -7.60
N ALA A 117 -1.33 6.35 -8.10
CA ALA A 117 -0.07 6.93 -7.59
C ALA A 117 -0.23 7.72 -6.28
N TRP A 118 -1.47 8.08 -5.98
CA TRP A 118 -1.86 8.85 -4.82
C TRP A 118 -2.98 8.17 -4.06
N ILE A 119 -2.96 8.33 -2.73
CA ILE A 119 -4.14 8.07 -1.92
C ILE A 119 -4.26 9.04 -0.77
N ASP A 120 -5.48 9.48 -0.50
CA ASP A 120 -5.83 10.18 0.73
C ASP A 120 -6.51 9.18 1.67
N VAL A 121 -5.82 8.78 2.74
CA VAL A 121 -6.40 7.83 3.70
C VAL A 121 -7.51 8.47 4.53
N ASN A 122 -7.63 9.82 4.53
CA ASN A 122 -8.74 10.53 5.16
C ASN A 122 -10.07 10.36 4.46
N LYS A 123 -10.14 9.72 3.30
CA LYS A 123 -11.44 9.40 2.71
C LYS A 123 -12.34 8.63 3.68
N LEU A 124 -11.78 7.80 4.58
CA LEU A 124 -12.57 7.16 5.65
C LEU A 124 -13.18 8.18 6.61
N VAL A 125 -12.46 9.26 6.94
CA VAL A 125 -12.96 10.34 7.81
C VAL A 125 -14.00 11.19 7.08
N ALA A 126 -13.74 11.52 5.82
CA ALA A 126 -14.67 12.25 4.96
C ALA A 126 -16.00 11.50 4.82
N TYR A 127 -15.96 10.17 4.70
CA TYR A 127 -17.15 9.31 4.63
C TYR A 127 -17.73 8.90 5.99
N ARG A 128 -17.26 9.49 7.09
CA ARG A 128 -17.77 9.18 8.46
C ARG A 128 -17.63 7.70 8.85
N ILE A 129 -16.64 7.02 8.29
CA ILE A 129 -16.26 5.63 8.64
C ILE A 129 -15.28 5.65 9.82
N ALA A 130 -14.38 6.63 9.84
CA ALA A 130 -13.34 6.77 10.86
C ALA A 130 -13.34 8.18 11.46
N SER A 131 -12.90 8.30 12.71
CA SER A 131 -12.55 9.59 13.33
C SER A 131 -11.07 9.94 13.11
N ALA A 132 -10.22 8.93 12.91
CA ALA A 132 -8.81 9.10 12.57
C ALA A 132 -8.30 7.88 11.78
N THR A 133 -7.30 8.10 10.93
CA THR A 133 -6.61 7.04 10.17
C THR A 133 -5.10 7.14 10.39
N TYR A 134 -4.44 5.99 10.40
CA TYR A 134 -3.00 5.86 10.68
C TYR A 134 -2.38 4.88 9.68
N VAL A 135 -1.27 5.28 9.06
CA VAL A 135 -0.51 4.41 8.17
C VAL A 135 0.68 3.86 8.93
N ASN A 136 0.57 2.61 9.37
CA ASN A 136 1.55 2.01 10.27
C ASN A 136 2.79 1.51 9.54
N ASN A 137 2.66 1.02 8.30
CA ASN A 137 3.77 0.41 7.57
C ASN A 137 3.56 0.50 6.05
N HIS A 138 4.65 0.39 5.31
CA HIS A 138 4.69 0.30 3.87
C HIS A 138 5.90 -0.51 3.38
N TYR A 139 5.76 -1.15 2.22
CA TYR A 139 6.86 -1.82 1.57
C TYR A 139 6.75 -1.75 0.04
N TRP A 140 7.90 -1.82 -0.62
CA TRP A 140 7.98 -2.00 -2.07
C TRP A 140 7.68 -3.46 -2.43
N GLY A 141 6.74 -3.66 -3.34
CA GLY A 141 6.34 -4.98 -3.80
C GLY A 141 6.15 -5.03 -5.32
N GLY A 142 5.76 -6.21 -5.81
CA GLY A 142 5.40 -6.39 -7.21
C GLY A 142 4.05 -5.80 -7.58
N GLU A 143 3.56 -6.12 -8.78
CA GLU A 143 2.29 -5.64 -9.31
C GLU A 143 1.16 -5.68 -8.28
N CYS A 144 0.33 -4.63 -8.24
CA CYS A 144 -0.85 -4.63 -7.40
C CYS A 144 -1.74 -5.82 -7.72
N GLU A 145 -2.07 -6.62 -6.70
CA GLU A 145 -3.08 -7.67 -6.84
C GLU A 145 -4.38 -7.09 -7.40
N ALA A 146 -5.11 -7.88 -8.19
CA ALA A 146 -6.36 -7.45 -8.81
C ALA A 146 -7.30 -6.87 -7.74
N GLY A 147 -7.47 -5.54 -7.81
CA GLY A 147 -8.35 -4.84 -6.90
C GLY A 147 -7.77 -4.34 -5.59
N SER A 148 -6.48 -4.51 -5.34
CA SER A 148 -5.74 -3.93 -4.21
C SER A 148 -5.40 -2.45 -4.41
N THR A 149 -5.64 -1.91 -5.61
CA THR A 149 -5.39 -0.51 -5.93
C THR A 149 -6.35 0.42 -5.18
N GLY A 150 -5.79 1.53 -4.68
CA GLY A 150 -6.53 2.53 -3.92
C GLY A 150 -6.79 2.13 -2.46
N LEU A 151 -7.65 2.88 -1.79
CA LEU A 151 -7.89 2.71 -0.36
C LEU A 151 -8.89 1.62 -0.06
N GLN A 152 -8.47 0.70 0.79
CA GLN A 152 -9.31 -0.34 1.35
C GLN A 152 -9.34 -0.26 2.86
N TYR A 153 -10.45 -0.71 3.44
CA TYR A 153 -10.59 -0.86 4.87
C TYR A 153 -11.29 -2.17 5.23
N LYS A 154 -10.97 -2.68 6.41
CA LYS A 154 -11.57 -3.87 7.00
C LYS A 154 -12.03 -3.51 8.41
N PRO A 155 -13.34 -3.40 8.66
CA PRO A 155 -13.89 -3.18 9.98
C PRO A 155 -13.41 -4.20 11.00
N ASN A 156 -13.27 -3.76 12.25
CA ASN A 156 -12.96 -4.64 13.36
C ASN A 156 -14.02 -5.76 13.46
N GLY A 157 -13.57 -7.01 13.60
CA GLY A 157 -14.43 -8.19 13.58
C GLY A 157 -14.89 -8.65 12.19
N SER A 158 -14.59 -7.90 11.11
CA SER A 158 -14.88 -8.32 9.74
C SER A 158 -13.75 -9.16 9.15
N THR A 159 -14.10 -10.15 8.34
CA THR A 159 -13.16 -10.86 7.44
C THR A 159 -13.10 -10.24 6.04
N LYS A 160 -13.99 -9.30 5.73
CA LYS A 160 -14.14 -8.68 4.40
C LYS A 160 -13.47 -7.32 4.32
N TRP A 161 -12.77 -7.08 3.22
CA TRP A 161 -12.25 -5.78 2.81
C TRP A 161 -13.27 -5.03 1.96
N TYR A 162 -13.33 -3.71 2.16
CA TYR A 162 -14.20 -2.78 1.46
C TYR A 162 -13.34 -1.73 0.77
N ARG A 163 -13.67 -1.39 -0.48
CA ARG A 163 -13.00 -0.31 -1.21
C ARG A 163 -13.65 1.04 -0.89
N VAL A 164 -12.80 2.06 -0.87
CA VAL A 164 -13.19 3.45 -0.70
C VAL A 164 -13.04 4.14 -2.06
N SER A 165 -14.14 4.22 -2.82
CA SER A 165 -14.23 4.91 -4.11
C SER A 165 -14.40 6.41 -3.91
#